data_AF-A0A9P7UTS7-F1
#
_entry.id   AF-A0A9P7UTS7-F1
#
_cell.length_a   1.000
_cell.length_b   1.000
_cell.length_c   1.000
_cell.angle_alpha   90.00
_cell.angle_beta   90.00
_cell.angle_gamma   90.00
#
_symmetry.space_group_name_H-M   'P 1'
#
loop_
_entity.id
_entity.type
_entity.pdbx_description
1 polymer ?
#
loop_
_entity_poly.entity_id
_entity_poly.type
_entity_poly.pdbx_seq_one_letter_code
_entity_poly.pdbx_strand_id
1 'polypeptide(L)'
;MPRITTLATTPATTPSQSRAATVFEIEGEDEQLRDNFSHHLKMPGRPTKSCVADYPLFRHRESLTFTFFEMENPEHDDDGTKLVKCDMVCAFCLASKMPKPTTWKWNAEKGKGSTGNFNNHFGSRHHNVWTACTAEDTTARFPNWTQPQSEPEQSTLHSWSGSAFDIGLANRLKAEWIVT
;
A
#
# COMPACT_ATOMS: atom_id res chain seq x y z
N MET A 1 -10.17 76.52 29.14
CA MET A 1 -10.59 75.96 27.85
C MET A 1 -9.52 76.25 26.80
N PRO A 2 -8.91 75.21 26.24
CA PRO A 2 -8.58 75.21 24.81
C PRO A 2 -9.08 73.94 24.10
N ARG A 3 -9.61 74.15 22.90
CA ARG A 3 -10.19 73.16 21.99
C ARG A 3 -9.07 72.58 21.13
N ILE A 4 -8.78 71.29 21.26
CA ILE A 4 -7.85 70.57 20.37
C ILE A 4 -8.69 69.74 19.40
N THR A 5 -8.55 70.04 18.12
CA THR A 5 -9.10 69.29 16.99
C THR A 5 -7.92 68.67 16.27
N THR A 6 -7.85 67.33 16.22
CA THR A 6 -6.93 66.64 15.30
C THR A 6 -7.52 65.33 14.78
N LEU A 7 -8.02 65.43 13.54
CA LEU A 7 -7.97 64.55 12.37
C LEU A 7 -7.83 63.02 12.56
N ALA A 8 -8.82 62.31 12.02
CA ALA A 8 -8.80 60.88 11.73
C ALA A 8 -7.80 60.55 10.60
N THR A 9 -6.93 59.57 10.84
CA THR A 9 -6.04 58.97 9.85
C THR A 9 -6.58 57.59 9.47
N THR A 10 -7.06 57.45 8.25
CA THR A 10 -7.42 56.17 7.63
C THR A 10 -6.17 55.56 6.98
N PRO A 11 -5.73 54.34 7.32
CA PRO A 11 -4.77 53.62 6.50
C PRO A 11 -5.45 52.88 5.34
N ALA A 12 -4.73 52.88 4.22
CA ALA A 12 -5.14 52.50 2.88
C ALA A 12 -5.37 50.99 2.70
N THR A 13 -6.45 50.64 2.00
CA THR A 13 -6.71 49.30 1.47
C THR A 13 -5.69 48.98 0.37
N THR A 14 -4.78 48.05 0.65
CA THR A 14 -3.86 47.48 -0.33
C THR A 14 -4.64 46.56 -1.30
N PRO A 15 -4.46 46.68 -2.63
CA PRO A 15 -5.04 45.74 -3.58
C PRO A 15 -4.32 44.39 -3.47
N SER A 16 -5.10 43.37 -3.10
CA SER A 16 -4.72 41.95 -3.14
C SER A 16 -4.42 41.55 -4.58
N GLN A 17 -3.15 41.39 -4.93
CA GLN A 17 -2.75 40.76 -6.18
C GLN A 17 -2.98 39.26 -6.05
N SER A 18 -4.12 38.81 -6.56
CA SER A 18 -4.39 37.42 -6.91
C SER A 18 -3.34 36.97 -7.93
N ARG A 19 -2.23 36.37 -7.46
CA ARG A 19 -1.36 35.56 -8.31
C ARG A 19 -2.20 34.39 -8.78
N ALA A 20 -2.60 34.44 -10.05
CA ALA A 20 -3.08 33.27 -10.75
C ALA A 20 -2.02 32.18 -10.59
N ALA A 21 -2.37 31.14 -9.84
CA ALA A 21 -1.57 29.94 -9.76
C ALA A 21 -1.52 29.36 -11.17
N THR A 22 -0.35 29.45 -11.80
CA THR A 22 -0.06 28.67 -13.01
C THR A 22 -0.10 27.21 -12.59
N VAL A 23 -1.26 26.58 -12.79
CA VAL A 23 -1.44 25.13 -12.73
C VAL A 23 -0.57 24.58 -13.85
N PHE A 24 0.61 24.08 -13.48
CA PHE A 24 1.44 23.31 -14.39
C PHE A 24 0.76 21.95 -14.54
N GLU A 25 -0.03 21.81 -15.60
CA GLU A 25 -0.58 20.54 -16.06
C GLU A 25 0.58 19.64 -16.51
N ILE A 26 1.10 18.84 -15.57
CA ILE A 26 1.93 17.66 -15.88
C ILE A 26 0.93 16.53 -16.18
N GLU A 27 0.20 16.66 -17.28
CA GLU A 27 -0.80 15.70 -17.74
C GLU A 27 -0.23 14.92 -18.92
N GLY A 28 0.21 13.68 -18.71
CA GLY A 28 0.56 12.82 -19.85
C GLY A 28 1.26 11.51 -19.51
N GLU A 29 2.19 11.53 -18.55
CA GLU A 29 2.97 10.32 -18.23
C GLU A 29 2.38 9.50 -17.05
N ASP A 30 1.51 10.10 -16.25
CA ASP A 30 0.92 9.46 -15.06
C ASP A 30 -0.12 8.37 -15.41
N GLU A 31 -0.78 8.49 -16.55
CA GLU A 31 -1.94 7.66 -16.88
C GLU A 31 -1.55 6.24 -17.31
N GLN A 32 -0.47 6.08 -18.07
CA GLN A 32 -0.03 4.77 -18.56
C GLN A 32 0.57 3.88 -17.47
N LEU A 33 1.16 4.48 -16.41
CA LEU A 33 1.63 3.74 -15.23
C LEU A 33 0.49 3.26 -14.34
N ARG A 34 -0.69 3.90 -14.39
CA ARG A 34 -1.85 3.48 -13.60
C ARG A 34 -2.43 2.15 -14.08
N ASP A 35 -2.34 1.87 -15.38
CA ASP A 35 -2.92 0.65 -15.95
C ASP A 35 -2.10 -0.61 -15.63
N ASN A 36 -0.77 -0.48 -15.52
CA ASN A 36 0.14 -1.62 -15.32
C ASN A 36 -0.07 -2.39 -14.01
N PHE A 37 -0.73 -1.80 -13.01
CA PHE A 37 -0.97 -2.42 -11.70
C PHE A 37 -2.45 -2.46 -11.31
N SER A 38 -3.34 -2.31 -12.30
CA SER A 38 -4.79 -2.32 -12.08
C SER A 38 -5.30 -3.64 -11.47
N HIS A 39 -4.59 -4.76 -11.67
CA HIS A 39 -4.91 -6.05 -11.06
C HIS A 39 -4.73 -6.06 -9.53
N HIS A 40 -3.82 -5.25 -8.98
CA HIS A 40 -3.60 -5.16 -7.53
C HIS A 40 -4.86 -4.74 -6.78
N LEU A 41 -5.73 -3.95 -7.41
CA LEU A 41 -7.00 -3.50 -6.82
C LEU A 41 -7.96 -4.66 -6.52
N LYS A 42 -7.83 -5.78 -7.23
CA LYS A 42 -8.68 -6.96 -7.14
C LYS A 42 -8.06 -8.11 -6.34
N MET A 43 -6.83 -7.94 -5.86
CA MET A 43 -6.12 -9.01 -5.16
C MET A 43 -6.75 -9.35 -3.81
N PRO A 44 -6.83 -10.64 -3.46
CA PRO A 44 -7.42 -11.08 -2.21
C PRO A 44 -6.60 -10.58 -1.01
N GLY A 45 -7.31 -10.04 -0.01
CA GLY A 45 -6.71 -9.52 1.23
C GLY A 45 -6.09 -8.12 1.12
N ARG A 46 -6.28 -7.43 0.00
CA ARG A 46 -6.09 -5.98 -0.06
C ARG A 46 -7.04 -5.30 0.94
N PRO A 47 -6.55 -4.44 1.86
CA PRO A 47 -7.41 -3.71 2.77
C PRO A 47 -8.34 -2.78 1.98
N THR A 48 -9.61 -2.74 2.39
CA THR A 48 -10.66 -1.94 1.73
C THR A 48 -10.63 -0.47 2.12
N LYS A 49 -9.97 -0.15 3.25
CA LYS A 49 -9.84 1.20 3.79
C LYS A 49 -8.35 1.54 3.92
N SER A 50 -8.02 2.79 3.61
CA SER A 50 -6.68 3.35 3.84
C SER A 50 -5.52 2.49 3.30
N CYS A 51 -5.69 1.87 2.13
CA CYS A 51 -4.63 1.03 1.55
C CYS A 51 -3.41 1.88 1.21
N VAL A 52 -2.22 1.46 1.64
CA VAL A 52 -0.97 2.20 1.41
C VAL A 52 -0.69 2.35 -0.08
N ALA A 53 -0.96 1.34 -0.89
CA ALA A 53 -0.75 1.38 -2.35
C ALA A 53 -1.60 2.44 -3.07
N ASP A 54 -2.72 2.88 -2.50
CA ASP A 54 -3.58 3.90 -3.12
C ASP A 54 -3.02 5.31 -2.98
N TYR A 55 -2.13 5.51 -2.00
CA TYR A 55 -1.57 6.82 -1.72
C TYR A 55 -0.58 7.22 -2.83
N PRO A 56 -0.63 8.46 -3.37
CA PRO A 56 0.16 8.86 -4.55
C PRO A 56 1.66 8.54 -4.46
N LEU A 57 2.24 8.66 -3.26
CA LEU A 57 3.65 8.37 -3.01
C LEU A 57 4.05 6.90 -3.24
N PHE A 58 3.13 5.97 -3.00
CA PHE A 58 3.35 4.52 -3.13
C PHE A 58 2.75 3.95 -4.40
N ARG A 59 1.76 4.62 -5.00
CA ARG A 59 1.02 4.15 -6.19
C ARG A 59 1.91 3.78 -7.38
N HIS A 60 3.01 4.51 -7.58
CA HIS A 60 3.95 4.24 -8.69
C HIS A 60 5.04 3.22 -8.34
N ARG A 61 4.97 2.58 -7.16
CA ARG A 61 5.94 1.55 -6.76
C ARG A 61 5.47 0.21 -7.30
N GLU A 62 6.33 -0.45 -8.06
CA GLU A 62 6.09 -1.82 -8.56
C GLU A 62 6.04 -2.90 -7.47
N SER A 63 6.09 -2.52 -6.19
CA SER A 63 6.16 -3.50 -5.10
C SER A 63 4.77 -3.92 -4.67
N LEU A 64 4.44 -5.18 -4.99
CA LEU A 64 3.25 -5.89 -4.53
C LEU A 64 2.99 -5.78 -3.02
N THR A 65 4.04 -5.61 -2.20
CA THR A 65 3.90 -5.56 -0.74
C THR A 65 3.02 -4.42 -0.23
N PHE A 66 3.04 -3.25 -0.91
CA PHE A 66 2.25 -2.10 -0.47
C PHE A 66 0.74 -2.31 -0.61
N THR A 67 0.33 -3.24 -1.48
CA THR A 67 -1.07 -3.64 -1.69
C THR A 67 -1.68 -4.30 -0.45
N PHE A 68 -0.85 -4.83 0.45
CA PHE A 68 -1.29 -5.56 1.65
C PHE A 68 -1.02 -4.82 2.95
N PHE A 69 -0.81 -3.50 2.88
CA PHE A 69 -0.68 -2.65 4.06
C PHE A 69 -1.87 -1.69 4.20
N GLU A 70 -2.38 -1.61 5.42
CA GLU A 70 -3.30 -0.57 5.86
C GLU A 70 -2.48 0.56 6.49
N MET A 71 -2.82 1.81 6.13
CA MET A 71 -2.15 3.00 6.63
C MET A 71 -2.83 3.49 7.91
N GLU A 72 -2.07 3.55 8.98
CA GLU A 72 -2.46 4.14 10.26
C GLU A 72 -1.60 5.37 10.57
N ASN A 73 -2.14 6.27 11.39
CA ASN A 73 -1.46 7.48 11.87
C ASN A 73 -0.71 8.27 10.78
N PRO A 74 -1.35 8.64 9.65
CA PRO A 74 -0.67 9.41 8.63
C PRO A 74 -0.38 10.84 9.09
N GLU A 75 0.90 11.19 9.16
CA GLU A 75 1.40 12.54 9.39
C GLU A 75 1.69 13.20 8.04
N HIS A 76 1.06 14.34 7.77
CA HIS A 76 1.30 15.13 6.57
C HIS A 76 2.13 16.37 6.90
N ASP A 77 2.75 16.96 5.89
CA ASP A 77 3.48 18.23 5.97
C ASP A 77 2.53 19.39 6.33
N ASP A 78 3.06 20.57 6.63
CA ASP A 78 2.28 21.76 7.04
C ASP A 78 1.20 22.15 6.01
N ASP A 79 1.49 21.92 4.71
CA ASP A 79 0.57 22.16 3.60
C ASP A 79 -0.48 21.04 3.42
N GLY A 80 -0.44 19.99 4.25
CA GLY A 80 -1.32 18.81 4.20
C GLY A 80 -1.19 17.95 2.94
N THR A 81 -0.32 18.34 1.99
CA THR A 81 -0.29 17.76 0.63
C THR A 81 0.60 16.53 0.53
N LYS A 82 1.65 16.44 1.36
CA LYS A 82 2.65 15.37 1.31
C LYS A 82 2.64 14.56 2.58
N LEU A 83 2.64 13.23 2.46
CA LEU A 83 2.85 12.33 3.59
C LEU A 83 4.31 12.41 4.06
N VAL A 84 4.50 12.71 5.34
CA VAL A 84 5.80 12.78 6.00
C VAL A 84 6.07 11.48 6.75
N LYS A 85 5.08 10.93 7.48
CA LYS A 85 5.20 9.66 8.20
C LYS A 85 3.88 8.89 8.20
N CYS A 86 3.95 7.59 8.36
CA CYS A 86 2.79 6.76 8.68
C CYS A 86 3.22 5.44 9.32
N ASP A 87 2.27 4.78 9.97
CA ASP A 87 2.41 3.40 10.39
C ASP A 87 1.75 2.50 9.33
N MET A 88 2.50 1.56 8.77
CA MET A 88 2.02 0.56 7.81
C MET A 88 1.73 -0.73 8.56
N VAL A 89 0.47 -1.13 8.63
CA VAL A 89 0.02 -2.33 9.34
C VAL A 89 -0.28 -3.44 8.35
N CYS A 90 0.21 -4.66 8.61
CA CYS A 90 -0.08 -5.80 7.75
C CYS A 90 -1.59 -6.14 7.77
N ALA A 91 -2.24 -6.06 6.62
CA ALA A 91 -3.67 -6.33 6.49
C ALA A 91 -4.01 -7.80 6.81
N PHE A 92 -3.16 -8.75 6.44
CA PHE A 92 -3.36 -10.16 6.78
C PHE A 92 -3.24 -10.43 8.28
N CYS A 93 -2.32 -9.74 8.97
CA CYS A 93 -2.20 -9.83 10.42
C CYS A 93 -3.48 -9.32 11.11
N LEU A 94 -4.01 -8.20 10.61
CA LEU A 94 -5.24 -7.60 11.12
C LEU A 94 -6.46 -8.51 10.87
N ALA A 95 -6.60 -9.02 9.64
CA ALA A 95 -7.68 -9.92 9.25
C ALA A 95 -7.67 -11.25 10.04
N SER A 96 -6.48 -11.75 10.37
CA SER A 96 -6.31 -12.94 11.21
C SER A 96 -6.58 -12.68 12.70
N LYS A 97 -6.96 -11.45 13.07
CA LYS A 97 -7.18 -11.00 14.46
C LYS A 97 -6.01 -11.31 15.38
N MET A 98 -4.77 -11.17 14.86
CA MET A 98 -3.60 -11.38 15.70
C MET A 98 -3.57 -10.32 16.82
N PRO A 99 -3.21 -10.70 18.06
CA PRO A 99 -3.25 -9.79 19.21
C PRO A 99 -2.30 -8.59 19.04
N LYS A 100 -1.27 -8.76 18.21
CA LYS A 100 -0.34 -7.71 17.84
C LYS A 100 -0.03 -7.82 16.34
N PRO A 101 -0.73 -7.08 15.48
CA PRO A 101 -0.39 -7.07 14.07
C PRO A 101 1.03 -6.52 13.87
N THR A 102 1.70 -7.00 12.83
CA THR A 102 3.04 -6.49 12.53
C THR A 102 2.89 -5.13 11.85
N THR A 103 3.58 -4.13 12.41
CA THR A 103 3.50 -2.74 11.99
C THR A 103 4.89 -2.21 11.69
N TRP A 104 5.03 -1.42 10.63
CA TRP A 104 6.27 -0.76 10.25
C TRP A 104 6.07 0.73 10.20
N LYS A 105 7.02 1.46 10.79
CA LYS A 105 7.02 2.92 10.72
C LYS A 105 7.69 3.36 9.43
N TRP A 106 6.96 4.11 8.62
CA TRP A 106 7.49 4.76 7.44
C TRP A 106 7.71 6.25 7.72
N ASN A 107 8.81 6.80 7.21
CA ASN A 107 9.15 8.21 7.33
C ASN A 107 9.89 8.65 6.07
N ALA A 108 9.43 9.74 5.45
CA ALA A 108 9.98 10.33 4.23
C ALA A 108 11.46 10.72 4.36
N GLU A 109 11.87 11.24 5.53
CA GLU A 109 13.24 11.73 5.79
C GLU A 109 14.25 10.59 5.96
N LYS A 110 13.81 9.44 6.50
CA LYS A 110 14.68 8.29 6.80
C LYS A 110 14.94 7.42 5.57
N GLY A 111 14.43 7.81 4.41
CA GLY A 111 14.63 7.11 3.14
C GLY A 111 13.70 5.93 2.93
N LYS A 112 13.78 5.34 1.73
CA LYS A 112 12.98 4.18 1.32
C LYS A 112 13.38 2.98 2.19
N GLY A 113 12.52 2.58 3.12
CA GLY A 113 12.73 1.34 3.87
C GLY A 113 12.95 0.15 2.93
N SER A 114 13.80 -0.79 3.33
CA SER A 114 14.02 -2.01 2.55
C SER A 114 12.75 -2.86 2.57
N THR A 115 12.24 -3.17 1.37
CA THR A 115 11.08 -4.06 1.19
C THR A 115 11.40 -5.52 1.55
N GLY A 116 12.67 -5.87 1.73
CA GLY A 116 13.09 -7.24 2.10
C GLY A 116 12.47 -7.73 3.40
N ASN A 117 12.30 -6.84 4.39
CA ASN A 117 11.65 -7.19 5.65
C ASN A 117 10.16 -7.52 5.48
N PHE A 118 9.49 -6.86 4.53
CA PHE A 118 8.08 -7.11 4.21
C PHE A 118 7.93 -8.47 3.52
N ASN A 119 8.74 -8.73 2.48
CA ASN A 119 8.74 -10.00 1.77
C ASN A 119 9.00 -11.19 2.71
N ASN A 120 9.98 -11.07 3.60
CA ASN A 120 10.26 -12.11 4.58
C ASN A 120 9.08 -12.35 5.54
N HIS A 121 8.43 -11.28 5.99
CA HIS A 121 7.24 -11.39 6.83
C HIS A 121 6.10 -12.11 6.11
N PHE A 122 5.77 -11.71 4.88
CA PHE A 122 4.72 -12.35 4.10
C PHE A 122 5.06 -13.81 3.76
N GLY A 123 6.31 -14.09 3.36
CA GLY A 123 6.77 -15.44 3.02
C GLY A 123 6.79 -16.40 4.21
N SER A 124 7.01 -15.92 5.43
CA SER A 124 7.07 -16.75 6.64
C SER A 124 5.73 -16.88 7.37
N ARG A 125 4.94 -15.82 7.47
CA ARG A 125 3.67 -15.80 8.25
C ARG A 125 2.42 -15.92 7.41
N HIS A 126 2.48 -15.51 6.15
CA HIS A 126 1.35 -15.48 5.24
C HIS A 126 1.65 -16.26 3.94
N HIS A 127 2.50 -17.29 4.05
CA HIS A 127 3.12 -18.00 2.93
C HIS A 127 2.13 -18.35 1.82
N ASN A 128 1.04 -19.05 2.16
CA ASN A 128 0.09 -19.56 1.17
C ASN A 128 -0.58 -18.45 0.37
N VAL A 129 -1.01 -17.38 1.03
CA VAL A 129 -1.68 -16.24 0.38
C VAL A 129 -0.65 -15.43 -0.40
N TRP A 130 0.52 -15.20 0.18
CA TRP A 130 1.61 -14.46 -0.47
C TRP A 130 2.08 -15.14 -1.76
N THR A 131 2.27 -16.46 -1.74
CA THR A 131 2.66 -17.24 -2.93
C THR A 131 1.60 -17.14 -4.03
N ALA A 132 0.31 -17.23 -3.67
CA ALA A 132 -0.78 -17.07 -4.63
C ALA A 132 -0.81 -15.67 -5.25
N CYS A 133 -0.71 -14.61 -4.43
CA CYS A 133 -0.68 -13.23 -4.92
C CYS A 133 0.56 -12.94 -5.77
N THR A 134 1.72 -13.50 -5.41
CA THR A 134 2.97 -13.33 -6.18
C THR A 134 2.88 -14.02 -7.54
N ALA A 135 2.27 -15.21 -7.59
CA ALA A 135 2.02 -15.91 -8.85
C ALA A 135 1.07 -15.10 -9.75
N GLU A 136 -0.04 -14.60 -9.19
CA GLU A 136 -0.99 -13.75 -9.90
C GLU A 136 -0.32 -12.45 -10.42
N ASP A 137 0.47 -11.77 -9.60
CA ASP A 137 1.24 -10.59 -10.01
C ASP A 137 2.21 -10.91 -11.15
N THR A 138 2.92 -12.03 -11.05
CA THR A 138 3.88 -12.46 -12.06
C THR A 138 3.17 -12.75 -13.39
N THR A 139 2.06 -13.48 -13.37
CA THR A 139 1.25 -13.75 -14.57
C THR A 139 0.71 -12.47 -15.20
N ALA A 140 0.25 -11.51 -14.40
CA ALA A 140 -0.27 -10.24 -14.89
C ALA A 140 0.83 -9.37 -15.53
N ARG A 141 2.02 -9.31 -14.89
CA ARG A 141 3.16 -8.53 -15.39
C ARG A 141 3.82 -9.16 -16.61
N PHE A 142 3.82 -10.49 -16.69
CA PHE A 142 4.48 -11.24 -17.75
C PHE A 142 3.52 -12.28 -18.33
N PRO A 143 2.50 -11.86 -19.11
CA PRO A 143 1.47 -12.77 -19.63
C PRO A 143 2.01 -13.85 -20.57
N ASN A 144 3.19 -13.61 -21.19
CA ASN A 144 3.87 -14.57 -22.06
C ASN A 144 4.94 -15.38 -21.32
N TRP A 145 5.11 -15.19 -20.02
CA TRP A 145 6.01 -16.00 -19.22
C TRP A 145 5.32 -17.31 -18.87
N THR A 146 5.58 -18.34 -19.69
CA THR A 146 5.29 -19.71 -19.31
C THR A 146 6.22 -20.05 -18.16
N GLN A 147 5.68 -20.07 -16.93
CA GLN A 147 6.45 -20.56 -15.79
C GLN A 147 6.97 -21.95 -16.19
N PRO A 148 8.29 -22.20 -16.17
CA PRO A 148 8.79 -23.52 -16.45
C PRO A 148 8.06 -24.45 -15.49
N GLN A 149 7.25 -25.37 -16.03
CA GLN A 149 6.68 -26.43 -15.21
C GLN A 149 7.89 -27.05 -14.53
N SER A 150 7.99 -26.88 -13.20
CA SER A 150 8.87 -27.73 -12.43
C SER A 150 8.49 -29.14 -12.85
N GLU A 151 9.39 -29.81 -13.59
CA GLU A 151 9.23 -31.23 -13.89
C GLU A 151 8.83 -31.88 -12.58
N PRO A 152 7.77 -32.71 -12.55
CA PRO A 152 7.47 -33.45 -11.35
C PRO A 152 8.75 -34.17 -10.98
N GLU A 153 9.39 -33.77 -9.87
CA GLU A 153 10.50 -34.53 -9.31
C GLU A 153 9.95 -35.95 -9.22
N GLN A 154 10.45 -36.84 -10.08
CA GLN A 154 10.23 -38.26 -9.93
C GLN A 154 10.88 -38.59 -8.59
N SER A 155 10.07 -38.49 -7.54
CA SER A 155 10.39 -38.89 -6.20
C SER A 155 10.81 -40.34 -6.31
N THR A 156 12.12 -40.54 -6.37
CA THR A 156 12.73 -41.85 -6.34
C THR A 156 12.32 -42.41 -4.98
N LEU A 157 11.44 -43.40 -5.03
CA LEU A 157 10.76 -44.04 -3.93
C LEU A 157 11.77 -44.53 -2.88
N HIS A 158 12.06 -43.70 -1.88
CA HIS A 158 12.54 -44.15 -0.59
C HIS A 158 11.37 -44.08 0.39
N SER A 159 10.69 -45.21 0.49
CA SER A 159 9.58 -45.53 1.38
C SER A 159 9.92 -45.20 2.84
N TRP A 160 9.45 -44.07 3.35
CA TRP A 160 9.41 -43.78 4.79
C TRP A 160 7.95 -43.65 5.23
N SER A 161 7.54 -44.64 5.99
CA SER A 161 6.20 -44.84 6.54
C SER A 161 5.87 -43.78 7.59
N GLY A 162 4.73 -43.13 7.43
CA GLY A 162 3.90 -42.66 8.54
C GLY A 162 4.04 -41.19 8.92
N SER A 163 3.02 -40.41 8.57
CA SER A 163 2.31 -39.51 9.50
C SER A 163 1.32 -38.68 8.70
N ALA A 164 0.04 -39.00 8.81
CA ALA A 164 -1.04 -38.23 8.23
C ALA A 164 -1.11 -36.85 8.90
N PHE A 165 -1.04 -35.78 8.11
CA PHE A 165 -1.45 -34.44 8.57
C PHE A 165 -2.41 -33.78 7.57
N ASP A 166 -3.55 -33.43 8.14
CA ASP A 166 -4.78 -32.81 7.65
C ASP A 166 -4.65 -31.74 6.54
N ILE A 167 -5.37 -31.96 5.43
CA ILE A 167 -5.60 -31.02 4.31
C ILE A 167 -6.90 -30.21 4.58
N GLY A 168 -7.13 -29.79 5.82
CA GLY A 168 -8.40 -29.20 6.26
C GLY A 168 -8.52 -27.67 6.15
N LEU A 169 -7.41 -26.93 6.03
CA LEU A 169 -7.44 -25.47 6.26
C LEU A 169 -7.68 -24.59 5.01
N ALA A 170 -7.47 -25.10 3.80
CA ALA A 170 -7.53 -24.28 2.58
C ALA A 170 -8.96 -23.84 2.19
N ASN A 171 -10.00 -24.59 2.62
CA ASN A 171 -11.38 -24.29 2.23
C ASN A 171 -12.10 -23.30 3.16
N ARG A 172 -11.53 -22.93 4.30
CA ARG A 172 -12.23 -22.08 5.29
C ARG A 172 -12.13 -20.58 4.98
N LEU A 173 -11.13 -20.14 4.23
CA LEU A 173 -10.90 -18.72 3.93
C LEU A 173 -11.73 -18.17 2.75
N LYS A 174 -12.38 -19.03 1.95
CA LYS A 174 -13.29 -18.55 0.87
C LYS A 174 -14.69 -18.20 1.35
N ALA A 175 -15.09 -18.65 2.54
CA ALA A 175 -16.49 -18.54 3.00
C ALA A 175 -16.80 -17.26 3.80
N GLU A 176 -15.80 -16.51 4.28
CA GLU A 176 -16.04 -15.35 5.18
C GLU A 176 -15.80 -13.98 4.53
N TRP A 177 -15.49 -13.90 3.23
CA TRP A 177 -15.24 -12.63 2.52
C TRP A 177 -16.44 -12.13 1.69
N ILE A 178 -17.57 -12.82 1.76
CA ILE A 178 -18.86 -12.34 1.26
C ILE A 178 -19.70 -12.13 2.52
N VAL A 179 -20.27 -10.94 2.71
CA VAL A 179 -21.03 -10.46 3.88
C VAL A 179 -20.18 -9.62 4.88
N THR A 180 -19.95 -8.35 4.56
CA THR A 180 -20.68 -7.21 5.16
C THR A 180 -20.27 -5.89 4.50
#